data_AF-A0A959YX60-F1
#
_entry.id   AF-A0A959YX60-F1
#
_cell.length_a   1.000
_cell.length_b   1.000
_cell.length_c   1.000
_cell.angle_alpha   90.00
_cell.angle_beta   90.00
_cell.angle_gamma   90.00
#
_symmetry.space_group_name_H-M   'P 1'
#
loop_
_entity.id
_entity.type
_entity.pdbx_description
1 polymer ?
#
loop_
_entity_poly.entity_id
_entity_poly.type
_entity_poly.pdbx_seq_one_letter_code
_entity_poly.pdbx_strand_id
1 'polypeptide(L)'
;MDSRKQQSELAGLCKEVAAYLSRHPERADEVFRFFDPELRERAEARIKSLSLHEVVRLHDRITYISRTRIVHQEHEAPRCRGKVIYSHRDAQAKANQIWERGRGLMRVYHCPLCKGHHLTHTELRQREAGLG
;
A
#
# COMPACT_ATOMS: atom_id res chain seq x y z
N MET A 1 7.08 -24.96 12.81
CA MET A 1 5.80 -24.35 12.37
C MET A 1 4.98 -25.43 11.70
N ASP A 2 3.71 -25.56 12.08
CA ASP A 2 2.87 -26.71 11.77
C ASP A 2 2.24 -26.61 10.36
N SER A 3 2.52 -27.56 9.46
CA SER A 3 2.07 -27.52 8.05
C SER A 3 0.55 -27.42 7.90
N ARG A 4 -0.22 -27.89 8.88
CA ARG A 4 -1.69 -27.76 8.88
C ARG A 4 -2.15 -26.31 9.07
N LYS A 5 -1.41 -25.54 9.87
CA LYS A 5 -1.72 -24.12 10.12
C LYS A 5 -1.46 -23.29 8.86
N GLN A 6 -0.36 -23.53 8.16
CA GLN A 6 -0.03 -22.87 6.90
C GLN A 6 -1.03 -23.19 5.79
N GLN A 7 -1.51 -24.44 5.71
CA GLN A 7 -2.54 -24.82 4.73
C GLN A 7 -3.89 -24.15 5.01
N SER A 8 -4.26 -24.01 6.28
CA SER A 8 -5.49 -23.31 6.69
C SER A 8 -5.42 -21.80 6.37
N GLU A 9 -4.28 -21.17 6.69
CA GLU A 9 -4.02 -19.76 6.37
C GLU A 9 -4.04 -19.50 4.86
N LEU A 10 -3.38 -20.37 4.07
CA LEU A 10 -3.40 -20.30 2.61
C LEU A 10 -4.82 -20.40 2.04
N ALA A 11 -5.61 -21.35 2.55
CA ALA A 11 -6.99 -21.54 2.10
C ALA A 11 -7.88 -20.33 2.41
N GLY A 12 -7.68 -19.68 3.56
CA GLY A 12 -8.36 -18.44 3.93
C GLY A 12 -8.02 -17.30 2.97
N LEU A 13 -6.73 -17.04 2.78
CA LEU A 13 -6.27 -15.96 1.91
C LEU A 13 -6.68 -16.18 0.44
N CYS A 14 -6.64 -17.42 -0.05
CA CYS A 14 -7.13 -17.74 -1.40
C CYS A 14 -8.60 -17.38 -1.59
N LYS A 15 -9.44 -17.65 -0.58
CA LYS A 15 -10.87 -17.30 -0.63
C LYS A 15 -11.08 -15.78 -0.66
N GLU A 16 -10.32 -15.05 0.14
CA GLU A 16 -10.42 -13.58 0.22
C GLU A 16 -9.99 -12.91 -1.09
N VAL A 17 -8.85 -13.33 -1.65
CA VAL A 17 -8.36 -12.80 -2.94
C VAL A 17 -9.35 -13.13 -4.06
N ALA A 18 -9.84 -14.38 -4.14
CA ALA A 18 -10.84 -14.76 -5.15
C ALA A 18 -12.14 -13.97 -5.00
N ALA A 19 -12.64 -13.81 -3.77
CA ALA A 19 -13.85 -13.03 -3.51
C ALA A 19 -13.68 -11.56 -3.90
N TYR A 20 -12.52 -10.96 -3.66
CA TYR A 20 -12.25 -9.59 -4.07
C TYR A 20 -12.23 -9.44 -5.60
N LEU A 21 -11.46 -10.29 -6.29
CA LEU A 21 -11.36 -10.26 -7.76
C LEU A 21 -12.72 -10.50 -8.43
N SER A 22 -13.55 -11.37 -7.85
CA SER A 22 -14.92 -11.60 -8.35
C SER A 22 -15.86 -10.43 -8.10
N ARG A 23 -15.71 -9.69 -6.99
CA ARG A 23 -16.55 -8.52 -6.67
C ARG A 23 -16.10 -7.25 -7.39
N HIS A 24 -14.83 -7.17 -7.75
CA HIS A 24 -14.20 -6.00 -8.36
C HIS A 24 -13.43 -6.37 -9.63
N PRO A 25 -14.08 -6.96 -10.65
CA PRO A 25 -13.40 -7.33 -11.90
C PRO A 25 -12.74 -6.13 -12.59
N GLU A 26 -13.30 -4.93 -12.43
CA GLU A 26 -12.74 -3.68 -12.96
C GLU A 26 -11.39 -3.31 -12.35
N ARG A 27 -11.01 -3.94 -11.23
CA ARG A 27 -9.74 -3.70 -10.53
C ARG A 27 -8.69 -4.78 -10.78
N ALA A 28 -9.01 -5.82 -11.56
CA ALA A 28 -8.08 -6.92 -11.82
C ALA A 28 -6.75 -6.41 -12.38
N ASP A 29 -6.79 -5.54 -13.40
CA ASP A 29 -5.57 -4.96 -13.98
C ASP A 29 -4.73 -4.19 -12.96
N GLU A 30 -5.36 -3.52 -11.99
CA GLU A 30 -4.65 -2.79 -10.95
C GLU A 30 -4.04 -3.70 -9.88
N VAL A 31 -4.75 -4.78 -9.54
CA VAL A 31 -4.24 -5.83 -8.64
C VAL A 31 -3.00 -6.47 -9.27
N PHE A 32 -3.04 -6.81 -10.56
CA PHE A 32 -1.95 -7.49 -11.25
C PHE A 32 -0.87 -6.57 -11.85
N ARG A 33 -1.04 -5.24 -11.81
CA ARG A 33 -0.14 -4.25 -12.46
C ARG A 33 1.37 -4.44 -12.22
N PHE A 34 1.77 -4.97 -11.06
CA PHE A 34 3.17 -5.15 -10.67
C PHE A 34 3.54 -6.62 -10.46
N PHE A 35 2.75 -7.53 -11.02
CA PHE A 35 2.99 -8.95 -11.00
C PHE A 35 3.31 -9.44 -12.41
N ASP A 36 4.03 -10.55 -12.47
CA ASP A 36 4.33 -11.20 -13.74
C ASP A 36 3.03 -11.66 -14.42
N PRO A 37 2.90 -11.55 -15.75
CA PRO A 37 1.71 -11.99 -16.47
C PRO A 37 1.34 -13.46 -16.18
N GLU A 38 2.35 -14.32 -16.00
CA GLU A 38 2.17 -15.74 -15.65
C GLU A 38 1.47 -15.92 -14.29
N LEU A 39 1.70 -15.01 -13.33
CA LEU A 39 1.00 -15.06 -12.04
C LEU A 39 -0.48 -14.70 -12.20
N ARG A 40 -0.80 -13.74 -13.09
CA ARG A 40 -2.19 -13.41 -13.42
C ARG A 40 -2.90 -14.59 -14.05
N GLU A 41 -2.29 -15.22 -15.07
CA GLU A 41 -2.86 -16.40 -15.73
C GLU A 41 -3.13 -17.54 -14.75
N ARG A 42 -2.18 -17.84 -13.86
CA ARG A 42 -2.36 -18.87 -12.83
C ARG A 42 -3.44 -18.49 -11.81
N ALA A 43 -3.50 -17.22 -11.40
CA ALA A 43 -4.53 -16.74 -10.47
C ALA A 43 -5.94 -16.82 -11.07
N GLU A 44 -6.10 -16.43 -12.34
CA GLU A 44 -7.35 -16.49 -13.10
C GLU A 44 -7.79 -17.93 -13.36
N ALA A 45 -6.86 -18.82 -13.70
CA ALA A 45 -7.15 -20.24 -13.91
C ALA A 45 -7.52 -20.95 -12.61
N ARG A 46 -6.68 -20.82 -11.56
CA ARG A 46 -6.90 -21.47 -10.27
C ARG A 46 -6.05 -20.84 -9.17
N ILE A 47 -6.62 -19.90 -8.41
CA ILE A 47 -5.91 -19.25 -7.30
C ILE A 47 -5.28 -20.21 -6.27
N LYS A 48 -5.87 -21.40 -6.06
CA LYS A 48 -5.36 -22.42 -5.13
C LYS A 48 -4.06 -23.08 -5.59
N SER A 49 -3.64 -22.88 -6.85
CA SER A 49 -2.35 -23.36 -7.34
C SER A 49 -1.20 -22.40 -7.05
N LEU A 50 -1.49 -21.21 -6.53
CA LEU A 50 -0.48 -20.26 -6.11
C LEU A 50 0.16 -20.69 -4.78
N SER A 51 1.44 -20.37 -4.63
CA SER A 51 2.15 -20.51 -3.37
C SER A 51 1.62 -19.54 -2.32
N LEU A 52 1.86 -19.86 -1.04
CA LEU A 52 1.50 -18.96 0.06
C LEU A 52 2.10 -17.57 -0.10
N HIS A 53 3.34 -17.47 -0.57
CA HIS A 53 4.00 -16.19 -0.79
C HIS A 53 3.27 -15.34 -1.86
N GLU A 54 2.87 -15.97 -2.97
CA GLU A 54 2.15 -15.28 -4.06
C GLU A 54 0.77 -14.80 -3.60
N VAL A 55 0.03 -15.65 -2.86
CA VAL A 55 -1.29 -15.29 -2.34
C VAL A 55 -1.20 -14.18 -1.30
N VAL A 56 -0.20 -14.21 -0.41
CA VAL A 56 0.04 -13.12 0.56
C VAL A 56 0.34 -11.81 -0.17
N ARG A 57 1.19 -11.83 -1.21
CA ARG A 57 1.48 -10.61 -1.99
C ARG A 57 0.23 -10.07 -2.69
N LEU A 58 -0.61 -10.93 -3.26
CA LEU A 58 -1.89 -10.52 -3.85
C LEU A 58 -2.85 -9.93 -2.81
N HIS A 59 -2.96 -10.58 -1.66
CA HIS A 59 -3.79 -10.12 -0.55
C HIS A 59 -3.31 -8.76 -0.02
N ASP A 60 -2.01 -8.56 0.14
CA ASP A 60 -1.42 -7.27 0.55
C ASP A 60 -1.70 -6.17 -0.47
N ARG A 61 -1.61 -6.51 -1.76
CA ARG A 61 -1.95 -5.57 -2.84
C ARG A 61 -3.43 -5.18 -2.79
N ILE A 62 -4.33 -6.15 -2.60
CA ILE A 62 -5.76 -5.90 -2.45
C ILE A 62 -6.05 -5.06 -1.21
N THR A 63 -5.40 -5.37 -0.09
CA THR A 63 -5.51 -4.60 1.15
C THR A 63 -5.04 -3.17 0.95
N TYR A 64 -3.92 -2.99 0.23
CA TYR A 64 -3.42 -1.67 -0.14
C TYR A 64 -4.43 -0.92 -1.01
N ILE A 65 -4.92 -1.51 -2.10
CA ILE A 65 -5.92 -0.87 -2.99
C ILE A 65 -7.17 -0.52 -2.19
N SER A 66 -7.64 -1.40 -1.31
CA SER A 66 -8.87 -1.20 -0.55
C SER A 66 -8.74 -0.16 0.57
N ARG A 67 -7.56 -0.02 1.19
CA ARG A 67 -7.34 0.89 2.33
C ARG A 67 -6.72 2.23 1.95
N THR A 68 -5.90 2.26 0.90
CA THR A 68 -5.15 3.47 0.51
C THR A 68 -5.72 4.16 -0.72
N ARG A 69 -6.56 3.46 -1.50
CA ARG A 69 -7.30 4.07 -2.60
C ARG A 69 -8.66 4.55 -2.09
N ILE A 70 -8.61 5.72 -1.44
CA ILE A 70 -9.76 6.63 -1.44
C ILE A 70 -10.07 6.86 -2.92
N VAL A 71 -11.32 6.61 -3.32
CA VAL A 71 -11.81 6.73 -4.69
C VAL A 71 -11.41 8.08 -5.26
N HIS A 72 -10.41 8.11 -6.14
CA HIS A 72 -10.18 9.21 -7.06
C HIS A 72 -10.05 8.61 -8.45
N GLN A 73 -11.13 8.74 -9.22
CA GLN A 73 -11.27 8.24 -10.58
C GLN A 73 -10.46 9.03 -11.62
N GLU A 74 -9.65 10.04 -11.26
CA GLU A 74 -9.13 10.99 -12.28
C GLU A 74 -7.65 11.37 -12.20
N HIS A 75 -6.85 10.83 -11.27
CA HIS A 75 -5.45 11.27 -11.18
C HIS A 75 -4.48 10.26 -11.81
N GLU A 76 -3.93 10.66 -12.96
CA GLU A 76 -2.74 10.11 -13.59
C GLU A 76 -1.70 9.68 -12.54
N ALA A 77 -1.07 8.52 -12.76
CA ALA A 77 -0.13 7.92 -11.81
C ALA A 77 0.90 8.93 -11.25
N PRO A 78 1.33 8.80 -9.97
CA PRO A 78 2.27 9.75 -9.38
C PRO A 78 3.60 9.81 -10.14
N ARG A 79 3.86 10.92 -10.84
CA ARG A 79 5.13 11.17 -11.53
C ARG A 79 6.32 11.29 -10.57
N CYS A 80 6.07 11.58 -9.30
CA CYS A 80 7.10 11.85 -8.30
C CYS A 80 7.70 10.61 -7.61
N ARG A 81 7.19 9.39 -7.89
CA ARG A 81 7.59 8.11 -7.25
C ARG A 81 7.52 8.08 -5.70
N GLY A 82 7.06 9.15 -5.05
CA GLY A 82 6.88 9.23 -3.60
C GLY A 82 5.50 8.76 -3.14
N LYS A 83 5.37 8.48 -1.84
CA LYS A 83 4.05 8.25 -1.21
C LYS A 83 3.25 9.56 -1.23
N VAL A 84 2.12 9.57 -1.92
CA VAL A 84 1.25 10.75 -2.08
C VAL A 84 0.11 10.71 -1.06
N ILE A 85 -0.22 11.87 -0.48
CA ILE A 85 -1.41 12.10 0.35
C ILE A 85 -2.21 13.24 -0.29
N TYR A 86 -3.42 12.98 -0.78
CA TYR A 86 -4.12 13.95 -1.64
C TYR A 86 -4.72 15.14 -0.90
N SER A 87 -4.98 15.03 0.41
CA SER A 87 -5.46 16.15 1.21
C SER A 87 -4.37 16.74 2.10
N HIS A 88 -4.36 18.07 2.26
CA HIS A 88 -3.46 18.75 3.19
C HIS A 88 -3.71 18.32 4.63
N ARG A 89 -5.00 18.14 5.00
CA ARG A 89 -5.44 17.72 6.33
C ARG A 89 -4.87 16.36 6.72
N ASP A 90 -4.95 15.37 5.83
CA ASP A 90 -4.45 14.02 6.11
C ASP A 90 -2.92 13.99 6.13
N ALA A 91 -2.26 14.82 5.30
CA ALA A 91 -0.82 14.95 5.33
C ALA A 91 -0.32 15.54 6.66
N GLN A 92 -1.04 16.53 7.20
CA GLN A 92 -0.75 17.12 8.51
C GLN A 92 -1.03 16.12 9.65
N ALA A 93 -2.15 15.40 9.60
CA ALA A 93 -2.45 14.36 10.59
C ALA A 93 -1.36 13.27 10.61
N LYS A 94 -0.83 12.90 9.44
CA LYS A 94 0.26 11.94 9.34
C LYS A 94 1.58 12.48 9.90
N ALA A 95 1.89 13.76 9.64
CA ALA A 95 3.07 14.42 10.20
C ALA A 95 3.03 14.43 11.74
N ASN A 96 1.89 14.79 12.32
CA ASN A 96 1.68 14.80 13.78
C ASN A 96 1.85 13.39 14.37
N GLN A 97 1.29 12.36 13.74
CA GLN A 97 1.47 10.98 14.19
C GLN A 97 2.94 10.53 14.19
N ILE A 98 3.75 11.00 13.24
CA ILE A 98 5.19 10.66 13.18
C ILE A 98 5.95 11.38 14.31
N TRP A 99 5.59 12.63 14.58
CA TRP A 99 6.13 13.41 15.70
C TRP A 99 5.81 12.78 17.06
N GLU A 100 4.54 12.46 17.32
CA GLU A 100 4.08 11.82 18.57
C GLU A 100 4.77 10.48 18.83
N ARG A 101 5.24 9.80 17.77
CA ARG A 101 6.00 8.55 17.86
C ARG A 101 7.51 8.75 18.04
N GLY A 102 7.98 9.98 18.25
CA GLY A 102 9.38 10.32 18.43
C GLY A 102 10.25 10.10 17.18
N ARG A 103 9.66 10.05 15.98
CA ARG A 103 10.39 9.78 14.72
C ARG A 103 10.89 11.04 14.02
N GLY A 104 10.84 12.18 14.70
CA GLY A 104 11.30 13.47 14.19
C GLY A 104 10.20 14.27 13.49
N LEU A 105 10.52 15.55 13.25
CA LEU A 105 9.61 16.51 12.63
C LEU A 105 9.53 16.30 11.12
N MET A 106 8.31 16.35 10.59
CA MET A 106 8.04 16.22 9.16
C MET A 106 7.53 17.56 8.61
N ARG A 107 8.06 17.97 7.46
CA ARG A 107 7.50 19.03 6.62
C ARG A 107 6.54 18.44 5.62
N VAL A 108 5.32 18.96 5.58
CA VAL A 108 4.36 18.72 4.51
C VAL A 108 4.65 19.69 3.36
N TYR A 109 4.72 19.19 2.13
CA TYR A 109 4.82 20.03 0.94
C TYR A 109 3.89 19.53 -0.16
N HIS A 110 3.29 20.47 -0.89
CA HIS A 110 2.52 20.17 -2.09
C HIS A 110 3.47 19.82 -3.23
N CYS A 111 3.22 18.71 -3.93
CA CYS A 111 3.98 18.32 -5.10
C CYS A 111 3.18 18.61 -6.37
N PRO A 112 3.68 19.51 -7.24
CA PRO A 112 3.00 19.89 -8.47
C PRO A 112 2.90 18.73 -9.48
N LEU A 113 3.75 17.71 -9.36
CA LEU A 113 3.79 16.56 -10.27
C LEU A 113 2.67 15.54 -10.01
N CYS A 114 2.21 15.41 -8.78
CA CYS A 114 1.14 14.47 -8.41
C CYS A 114 -0.12 15.18 -7.90
N LYS A 115 -0.11 16.52 -7.84
CA LYS A 115 -1.20 17.36 -7.29
C LYS A 115 -1.62 16.96 -5.87
N GLY A 116 -0.69 16.38 -5.10
CA GLY A 116 -0.90 15.91 -3.74
C GLY A 116 0.18 16.41 -2.80
N HIS A 117 0.21 15.87 -1.59
CA HIS A 117 1.11 16.27 -0.52
C HIS A 117 2.08 15.14 -0.17
N HIS A 118 3.30 15.53 0.15
CA HIS A 118 4.37 14.64 0.59
C HIS A 118 4.95 15.09 1.92
N LEU A 119 5.55 14.15 2.62
CA LEU A 119 6.24 14.39 3.88
C LEU A 119 7.74 14.20 3.65
N THR A 120 8.53 15.16 4.11
CA THR A 120 10.00 15.05 4.21
C THR A 120 10.44 15.37 5.63
N HIS A 121 11.52 14.78 6.11
CA HIS A 121 12.13 15.25 7.34
C HIS A 121 12.58 16.69 7.15
N THR A 122 12.36 17.55 8.15
CA THR A 122 13.08 18.82 8.22
C THR A 122 14.53 18.51 8.60
N GLU A 123 15.50 19.22 8.00
CA GLU A 123 16.93 19.10 8.32
C GLU A 123 17.29 19.65 9.72
N LEU A 124 16.45 19.39 10.74
CA LEU A 124 16.88 19.49 12.13
C LEU A 124 17.71 18.26 12.46
N ARG A 125 18.88 18.16 11.83
CA ARG A 125 20.00 17.38 12.37
C ARG A 125 20.38 18.03 13.71
N GLN A 126 20.15 17.29 14.80
CA GLN A 126 21.13 17.15 15.89
C GLN A 126 21.62 18.43 16.59
N ARG A 127 20.74 19.33 17.04
CA ARG A 127 21.13 20.36 18.03
C ARG A 127 20.39 20.32 19.37
N GLU A 128 19.30 19.56 19.52
CA GLU A 128 18.54 19.49 20.79
C GLU A 128 18.60 18.12 21.46
N ALA A 129 19.68 17.37 21.25
CA ALA A 129 20.09 16.27 22.13
C ALA A 129 21.42 16.58 22.85
N GLY A 130 21.84 17.85 22.81
CA GLY A 130 22.96 18.36 23.59
C GLY A 130 22.45 18.86 24.93
N LEU A 131 22.93 18.22 25.99
CA LEU A 131 23.05 18.79 27.33
C LEU A 131 23.36 20.29 27.27
N GLY A 132 22.46 21.09 27.81
CA GLY A 132 22.67 22.45 28.29
C GLY A 132 21.97 22.56 29.62
#